data_AF-A0A1Q7XWJ9-F1
#
_entry.id   AF-A0A1Q7XWJ9-F1
#
_cell.length_a   1.000
_cell.length_b   1.000
_cell.length_c   1.000
_cell.angle_alpha   90.00
_cell.angle_beta   90.00
_cell.angle_gamma   90.00
#
_symmetry.space_group_name_H-M   'P 1'
#
loop_
_entity.id
_entity.type
_entity.pdbx_description
1 polymer ?
#
loop_
_entity_poly.entity_id
_entity_poly.type
_entity_poly.pdbx_seq_one_letter_code
_entity_poly.pdbx_strand_id
1 'polypeptide(L)'
;MGYARAGLTLARCIATAALVVFLTPQSQAQTVDVSGRYQCLQAKVRGKVIPCKAAPLILKNDGRFELRGWEGSYLVSGEWVELSDSLIKTRAKIAPGHKIVLRYYGKHGLVEMTYERRVAEMGKTSLS
;
A
#
# COMPACT_ATOMS: atom_id res chain seq x y z
N MET A 1 -14.64 56.72 9.13
CA MET A 1 -14.89 55.94 7.90
C MET A 1 -13.72 54.97 7.67
N GLY A 2 -13.77 53.75 8.18
CA GLY A 2 -12.65 52.79 8.06
C GLY A 2 -13.05 51.33 8.25
N TYR A 3 -14.03 51.07 9.13
CA TYR A 3 -14.53 49.73 9.43
C TYR A 3 -15.30 49.07 8.27
N ALA A 4 -16.02 49.84 7.45
CA ALA A 4 -16.82 49.31 6.33
C ALA A 4 -15.96 48.73 5.19
N ARG A 5 -14.76 49.28 4.95
CA ARG A 5 -13.84 48.76 3.92
C ARG A 5 -13.16 47.46 4.33
N ALA A 6 -12.82 47.32 5.62
CA ALA A 6 -12.18 46.11 6.15
C ALA A 6 -13.12 44.89 6.17
N GLY A 7 -14.41 45.09 6.47
CA GLY A 7 -15.41 44.02 6.44
C GLY A 7 -15.66 43.46 5.03
N LEU A 8 -15.63 44.32 4.01
CA LEU A 8 -15.85 43.92 2.62
C LEU A 8 -14.68 43.09 2.06
N THR A 9 -13.44 43.41 2.40
CA THR A 9 -12.26 42.62 2.02
C THR A 9 -12.24 41.27 2.73
N LEU A 10 -12.58 41.21 4.02
CA LEU A 10 -12.68 39.95 4.77
C LEU A 10 -13.75 39.02 4.19
N ALA A 11 -14.95 39.53 3.89
CA ALA A 11 -16.02 38.74 3.28
C ALA A 11 -15.62 38.19 1.90
N ARG A 12 -14.89 38.98 1.10
CA ARG A 12 -14.41 38.57 -0.22
C ARG A 12 -13.34 37.49 -0.13
N CYS A 13 -12.42 37.57 0.84
CA CYS A 13 -11.42 36.54 1.09
C CYS A 13 -12.04 35.20 1.51
N ILE A 14 -13.06 35.24 2.38
CA ILE A 14 -13.79 34.04 2.82
C ILE A 14 -14.53 33.39 1.64
N ALA A 15 -15.20 34.19 0.81
CA ALA A 15 -15.89 33.69 -0.38
C ALA A 15 -14.92 33.03 -1.38
N THR A 16 -13.75 33.62 -1.60
CA THR A 16 -12.72 33.02 -2.47
C THR A 16 -12.13 31.75 -1.88
N ALA A 17 -11.91 31.68 -0.56
CA ALA A 17 -11.40 30.48 0.09
C ALA A 17 -12.41 29.32 0.01
N ALA A 18 -13.70 29.61 0.22
CA ALA A 18 -14.76 28.62 0.08
C ALA A 18 -14.85 28.07 -1.37
N LEU A 19 -14.75 28.95 -2.37
CA LEU A 19 -14.80 28.54 -3.78
C LEU A 19 -13.64 27.59 -4.15
N VAL A 20 -12.43 27.83 -3.61
CA VAL A 20 -11.28 26.96 -3.85
C VAL A 20 -11.47 25.59 -3.21
N VAL A 21 -12.04 25.50 -2.01
CA VAL A 21 -12.32 24.21 -1.34
C VAL A 21 -13.38 23.39 -2.09
N PHE A 22 -14.41 24.04 -2.66
CA PHE A 22 -15.41 23.34 -3.47
C PHE A 22 -14.89 22.88 -4.84
N LEU A 23 -13.86 23.54 -5.38
CA LEU A 23 -13.25 23.20 -6.66
C LEU A 23 -12.07 22.24 -6.55
N THR A 24 -11.57 21.94 -5.34
CA THR A 24 -10.58 20.89 -5.17
C THR A 24 -11.24 19.53 -5.37
N PRO A 25 -10.83 18.73 -6.37
CA PRO A 25 -11.33 17.38 -6.51
C PRO A 25 -10.99 16.63 -5.22
N GLN A 26 -12.02 16.09 -4.57
CA GLN A 26 -11.83 15.19 -3.44
C GLN A 26 -11.08 13.97 -3.97
N SER A 27 -9.76 13.96 -3.79
CA SER A 27 -8.92 12.81 -4.10
C SER A 27 -9.33 11.72 -3.13
N GLN A 28 -10.29 10.87 -3.54
CA GLN A 28 -10.51 9.61 -2.89
C GLN A 28 -9.21 8.83 -3.06
N ALA A 29 -8.44 8.72 -1.98
CA ALA A 29 -7.33 7.80 -1.91
C ALA A 29 -7.90 6.41 -2.17
N GLN A 30 -7.86 5.96 -3.43
CA GLN A 30 -8.20 4.59 -3.81
C GLN A 30 -7.31 3.69 -2.97
N THR A 31 -7.89 3.10 -1.93
CA THR A 31 -7.26 2.06 -1.15
C THR A 31 -7.14 0.85 -2.07
N VAL A 32 -5.92 0.63 -2.57
CA VAL A 32 -5.60 -0.56 -3.36
C VAL A 32 -5.88 -1.76 -2.48
N ASP A 33 -6.85 -2.59 -2.87
CA ASP A 33 -7.08 -3.86 -2.20
C ASP A 33 -5.84 -4.74 -2.41
N VAL A 34 -5.09 -4.96 -1.33
CA VAL A 34 -3.92 -5.83 -1.30
C VAL A 34 -4.22 -7.16 -0.61
N SER A 35 -5.44 -7.42 -0.17
CA SER A 35 -5.79 -8.68 0.50
C SER A 35 -5.66 -9.90 -0.42
N GLY A 36 -5.35 -11.06 0.14
CA GLY A 36 -5.31 -12.34 -0.57
C GLY A 36 -3.99 -13.09 -0.44
N ARG A 37 -3.91 -14.21 -1.16
CA ARG A 37 -2.75 -15.11 -1.13
C ARG A 37 -1.81 -14.84 -2.30
N TYR A 38 -0.58 -14.48 -1.98
CA TYR A 38 0.48 -14.21 -2.92
C TYR A 38 1.52 -15.34 -2.92
N GLN A 39 1.86 -15.82 -4.11
CA GLN A 39 2.87 -16.86 -4.29
C GLN A 39 4.19 -16.23 -4.68
N CYS A 40 5.29 -16.83 -4.22
CA CYS A 40 6.59 -16.35 -4.62
C CYS A 40 6.85 -16.70 -6.08
N LEU A 41 6.96 -15.67 -6.92
CA LEU A 41 7.25 -15.81 -8.34
C LEU A 41 8.76 -15.88 -8.57
N GLN A 42 9.51 -15.02 -7.88
CA GLN A 42 10.94 -14.82 -8.14
C GLN A 42 11.65 -14.39 -6.86
N ALA A 43 12.86 -14.89 -6.66
CA ALA A 43 13.80 -14.34 -5.70
C ALA A 43 15.07 -13.86 -6.42
N LYS A 44 15.59 -12.72 -6.02
CA LYS A 44 16.88 -12.18 -6.45
C LYS A 44 17.80 -12.06 -5.25
N VAL A 45 18.97 -12.68 -5.33
CA VAL A 45 20.01 -12.58 -4.30
C VAL A 45 21.23 -11.95 -4.95
N ARG A 46 21.66 -10.79 -4.43
CA ARG A 46 22.77 -10.01 -5.03
C ARG A 46 22.57 -9.75 -6.53
N GLY A 47 21.33 -9.46 -6.93
CA GLY A 47 20.95 -9.21 -8.33
C GLY A 47 20.80 -10.46 -9.20
N LYS A 48 21.20 -11.65 -8.74
CA LYS A 48 21.01 -12.90 -9.48
C LYS A 48 19.64 -13.50 -9.19
N VAL A 49 18.90 -13.81 -10.25
CA VAL A 49 17.60 -14.47 -10.18
C VAL A 49 17.79 -15.94 -9.81
N ILE A 50 17.02 -16.41 -8.82
CA ILE A 50 16.98 -17.82 -8.41
C ILE A 50 15.52 -18.31 -8.35
N PRO A 51 15.28 -19.62 -8.52
CA PRO A 51 13.96 -20.21 -8.31
C PRO A 51 13.44 -19.89 -6.91
N CYS A 52 12.22 -19.39 -6.81
CA CYS A 52 11.64 -19.11 -5.50
C CYS A 52 10.93 -20.34 -4.94
N LYS A 53 11.39 -20.81 -3.78
CA LYS A 53 10.76 -21.89 -2.99
C LYS A 53 10.19 -21.38 -1.66
N ALA A 54 9.93 -20.08 -1.57
CA ALA A 54 9.48 -19.47 -0.34
C ALA A 54 8.01 -19.77 -0.05
N ALA A 55 7.66 -19.73 1.24
CA ALA A 55 6.28 -19.78 1.68
C ALA A 55 5.48 -18.61 1.06
N PRO A 56 4.17 -18.78 0.82
CA PRO A 56 3.32 -17.71 0.33
C PRO A 56 3.22 -16.57 1.35
N LEU A 57 3.01 -15.36 0.84
CA LEU A 57 2.60 -14.19 1.62
C LEU A 57 1.07 -14.13 1.62
N ILE A 58 0.45 -14.12 2.80
CA ILE A 58 -1.00 -13.99 2.94
C ILE A 58 -1.30 -12.66 3.59
N LEU A 59 -2.14 -11.84 2.95
CA LEU A 59 -2.65 -10.59 3.50
C LEU A 59 -4.15 -10.78 3.79
N LYS A 60 -4.53 -10.81 5.06
CA LYS A 60 -5.92 -11.02 5.49
C LYS A 60 -6.69 -9.69 5.46
N ASN A 61 -8.00 -9.75 5.19
CA ASN A 61 -8.87 -8.57 5.13
C ASN A 61 -8.94 -7.76 6.44
N ASP A 62 -8.61 -8.38 7.57
CA ASP A 62 -8.58 -7.74 8.89
C ASP A 62 -7.25 -7.02 9.19
N GLY A 63 -6.37 -6.87 8.20
CA GLY A 63 -5.09 -6.19 8.35
C GLY A 63 -4.00 -7.06 8.99
N ARG A 64 -4.19 -8.38 9.12
CA ARG A 64 -3.12 -9.30 9.54
C ARG A 64 -2.39 -9.92 8.35
N PHE A 65 -1.11 -10.25 8.50
CA PHE A 65 -0.34 -10.96 7.48
C PHE A 65 0.27 -12.25 8.01
N GLU A 66 0.54 -13.19 7.10
CA GLU A 66 1.37 -14.37 7.37
C GLU A 66 2.44 -14.52 6.30
N LEU A 67 3.69 -14.74 6.72
CA LEU A 67 4.81 -15.02 5.84
C LEU A 67 5.83 -15.93 6.53
N ARG A 68 5.98 -17.17 6.05
CA ARG A 68 7.00 -18.13 6.55
C ARG A 68 6.99 -18.29 8.08
N GLY A 69 5.80 -18.36 8.69
CA GLY A 69 5.63 -18.48 10.14
C GLY A 69 5.78 -17.17 10.91
N TRP A 70 6.04 -16.05 10.24
CA TRP A 70 5.84 -14.72 10.80
C TRP A 70 4.38 -14.33 10.65
N GLU A 71 3.75 -13.89 11.73
CA GLU A 71 2.41 -13.33 11.75
C GLU A 71 2.44 -11.98 12.44
N GLY A 72 1.72 -11.02 11.88
CA GLY A 72 1.65 -9.67 12.41
C GLY A 72 0.55 -8.86 11.73
N SER A 73 0.64 -7.54 11.83
CA SER A 73 -0.26 -6.60 11.17
C SER A 73 0.40 -6.00 9.93
N TYR A 74 -0.41 -5.56 8.98
CA TYR A 74 0.06 -4.77 7.85
C TYR A 74 -0.76 -3.50 7.67
N LEU A 75 -0.10 -2.48 7.13
CA LEU A 75 -0.69 -1.20 6.78
C LEU A 75 -0.32 -0.85 5.34
N VAL A 76 -1.30 -0.36 4.58
CA VAL A 76 -1.08 0.13 3.21
C VAL A 76 -0.91 1.63 3.26
N SER A 77 0.18 2.13 2.68
CA SER A 77 0.50 3.55 2.58
C SER A 77 1.07 3.87 1.21
N GLY A 78 0.23 4.43 0.34
CA GLY A 78 0.57 4.70 -1.05
C GLY A 78 0.99 3.43 -1.79
N GLU A 79 2.22 3.42 -2.32
CA GLU A 79 2.80 2.28 -3.04
C GLU A 79 3.42 1.21 -2.12
N TRP A 80 3.22 1.29 -0.80
CA TRP A 80 3.91 0.43 0.16
C TRP A 80 2.93 -0.35 1.03
N VAL A 81 3.26 -1.62 1.26
CA VAL A 81 2.70 -2.44 2.34
C VAL A 81 3.76 -2.52 3.43
N GLU A 82 3.45 -1.93 4.58
CA GLU A 82 4.26 -2.04 5.78
C GLU A 82 3.81 -3.27 6.56
N LEU A 83 4.70 -4.23 6.75
CA LEU A 83 4.47 -5.45 7.54
C LEU A 83 5.16 -5.27 8.89
N SER A 84 4.42 -5.48 9.98
CA SER A 84 4.94 -5.32 11.33
C SER A 84 4.46 -6.42 12.28
N ASP A 85 5.38 -6.94 13.08
CA ASP A 85 5.06 -7.71 14.29
C ASP A 85 5.65 -7.02 15.53
N SER A 86 5.75 -7.72 16.66
CA SER A 86 6.32 -7.18 17.90
C SER A 86 7.83 -6.90 17.85
N LEU A 87 8.55 -7.45 16.87
CA LEU A 87 10.02 -7.44 16.79
C LEU A 87 10.55 -6.86 15.47
N ILE A 88 9.77 -6.93 14.40
CA ILE A 88 10.20 -6.68 13.03
C ILE A 88 9.22 -5.72 12.37
N LYS A 89 9.78 -4.73 11.67
CA LYS A 89 9.04 -3.82 10.78
C LYS A 89 9.74 -3.78 9.43
N THR A 90 9.03 -4.20 8.38
CA THR A 90 9.57 -4.24 7.02
C THR A 90 8.58 -3.64 6.03
N ARG A 91 9.08 -3.16 4.89
CA ARG A 91 8.25 -2.58 3.84
C ARG A 91 8.39 -3.39 2.56
N ALA A 92 7.25 -3.65 1.93
CA ALA A 92 7.16 -4.25 0.62
C ALA A 92 6.53 -3.26 -0.35
N LYS A 93 7.06 -3.17 -1.57
CA LYS A 93 6.52 -2.30 -2.61
C LYS A 93 5.36 -2.98 -3.32
N ILE A 94 4.26 -2.28 -3.50
CA ILE A 94 3.17 -2.67 -4.38
C ILE A 94 3.62 -2.41 -5.82
N ALA A 95 3.65 -3.46 -6.62
CA ALA A 95 4.04 -3.40 -8.02
C ALA A 95 2.86 -3.75 -8.94
N PRO A 96 2.86 -3.27 -10.19
CA PRO A 96 1.81 -3.57 -11.15
C PRO A 96 1.57 -5.07 -11.35
N GLY A 97 0.34 -5.44 -11.70
CA GLY A 97 -0.05 -6.83 -11.93
C GLY A 97 -0.25 -7.64 -10.64
N HIS A 98 -0.79 -7.00 -9.59
CA HIS A 98 -1.03 -7.64 -8.27
C HIS A 98 0.22 -8.25 -7.65
N LYS A 99 1.33 -7.51 -7.72
CA LYS A 99 2.64 -7.95 -7.22
C LYS A 99 3.04 -7.20 -5.96
N ILE A 100 3.74 -7.91 -5.07
CA ILE A 100 4.35 -7.36 -3.88
C ILE A 100 5.84 -7.70 -3.90
N VAL A 101 6.68 -6.67 -3.81
CA VAL A 101 8.13 -6.79 -3.84
C VAL A 101 8.68 -6.52 -2.45
N LEU A 102 9.08 -7.58 -1.76
CA LEU A 102 9.70 -7.51 -0.44
C LEU A 102 11.22 -7.46 -0.58
N ARG A 103 11.86 -6.48 0.07
CA ARG A 103 13.32 -6.32 0.07
C ARG A 103 13.84 -6.37 1.50
N TYR A 104 14.83 -7.21 1.75
CA TYR A 104 15.47 -7.31 3.07
C TYR A 104 16.93 -7.74 2.93
N TYR A 105 17.72 -7.47 3.97
CA TYR A 105 19.10 -7.95 4.05
C TYR A 105 19.13 -9.31 4.76
N GLY A 106 19.57 -10.35 4.03
CA GLY A 106 19.82 -11.68 4.57
C GLY A 106 21.31 -11.96 4.73
N LYS A 107 21.64 -13.18 5.18
CA LYS A 107 23.04 -13.63 5.35
C LYS A 107 23.90 -13.49 4.08
N HIS A 108 23.29 -13.60 2.91
CA HIS A 108 23.96 -13.53 1.61
C HIS A 108 23.85 -12.15 0.94
N GLY A 109 23.48 -11.11 1.69
CA GLY A 109 23.30 -9.74 1.20
C GLY A 109 21.85 -9.38 0.92
N LEU A 110 21.64 -8.39 0.06
CA LEU A 110 20.31 -7.92 -0.32
C LEU A 110 19.54 -9.02 -1.05
N VAL A 111 18.36 -9.33 -0.52
CA VAL A 111 17.38 -10.25 -1.10
C VAL A 111 16.16 -9.44 -1.51
N GLU A 112 15.72 -9.64 -2.75
CA GLU A 112 14.47 -9.10 -3.29
C GLU A 112 13.58 -10.29 -3.67
N MET A 113 12.38 -10.33 -3.11
CA MET A 113 11.39 -11.37 -3.38
C MET A 113 10.17 -10.74 -4.02
N THR A 114 9.77 -11.27 -5.17
CA THR A 114 8.56 -10.86 -5.87
C THR A 114 7.49 -11.90 -5.64
N TYR A 115 6.38 -11.46 -5.07
CA TYR A 115 5.19 -12.25 -4.84
C TYR A 115 4.07 -11.78 -5.78
N GLU A 116 3.25 -12.70 -6.28
CA GLU A 116 2.14 -12.43 -7.18
C GLU A 116 0.85 -13.06 -6.66
N ARG A 117 -0.26 -12.30 -6.66
CA ARG A 117 -1.56 -12.78 -6.20
C ARG A 117 -2.05 -13.92 -7.10
N ARG A 118 -2.48 -15.05 -6.52
CA ARG A 118 -3.13 -16.11 -7.32
C ARG A 118 -4.54 -15.66 -7.76
N VAL A 119 -4.79 -15.72 -9.06
CA VAL A 119 -6.04 -15.29 -9.72
C VAL A 119 -7.24 -16.19 -9.39
N ALA A 120 -7.04 -17.40 -8.89
CA ALA A 120 -8.14 -18.31 -8.52
C ALA A 120 -9.09 -17.76 -7.44
N GLU A 121 -8.70 -16.70 -6.71
CA GLU A 121 -9.55 -16.00 -5.75
C GLU A 121 -10.19 -14.70 -6.28
N MET A 122 -9.81 -14.22 -7.47
CA MET A 122 -10.44 -13.05 -8.11
C MET A 122 -11.85 -13.33 -8.67
N GLY A 123 -12.25 -14.60 -8.77
CA GLY A 123 -13.55 -15.02 -9.32
C GLY A 123 -14.75 -14.95 -8.36
N LYS A 124 -14.61 -14.35 -7.17
CA LYS A 124 -15.71 -14.25 -6.17
C LYS A 124 -16.22 -12.84 -5.89
N THR A 125 -15.69 -11.81 -6.54
CA THR A 125 -16.08 -10.40 -6.29
C THR A 125 -16.62 -9.70 -7.53
N SER A 126 -17.38 -10.39 -8.37
CA SER A 126 -18.17 -9.73 -9.42
C SER A 126 -19.48 -10.49 -9.65
N LEU A 127 -20.58 -9.78 -9.38
CA LEU A 127 -22.01 -10.09 -9.56
C LEU A 127 -22.79 -10.32 -8.25
N SER A 128 -23.14 -9.21 -7.59
CA SER A 128 -24.47 -9.04 -6.99
C SER A 128 -24.98 -7.67 -7.39
#